data_AF-A0A936PWR7-F1
#
_entry.id   AF-A0A936PWR7-F1
#
_cell.length_a   1.000
_cell.length_b   1.000
_cell.length_c   1.000
_cell.angle_alpha   90.00
_cell.angle_beta   90.00
_cell.angle_gamma   90.00
#
_symmetry.space_group_name_H-M   'P 1'
#
loop_
_entity.id
_entity.type
_entity.pdbx_description
1 polymer ?
#
loop_
_entity_poly.entity_id
_entity_poly.type
_entity_poly.pdbx_seq_one_letter_code
_entity_poly.pdbx_strand_id
1 'polypeptide(L)'
;MLSGPSGSGKSSFAWDTLYAEARRRYAETMTGRARGLLDLRLRPKVESVTGLPPTLGVGQRLEGAIGGAQRVGELTDLRELLIVRLCHDGTQRCPTCGDVVRAWRSDELVAALLGLPEGATVSILAPLLVGVKGGHKALLDGLLAEGYARARIDGVVERLDELGPLDARLPHTIELVIDRVRIAPDRRSGCTRPPGRRGGLAAGGSSPSPRPGRRSTPSRRGVGAAG
;
A
#
# COMPACT_ATOMS: atom_id res chain seq x y z
N MET A 1 38.46 -17.94 -20.94
CA MET A 1 38.56 -16.79 -21.89
C MET A 1 38.45 -17.34 -23.30
N LEU A 2 37.49 -16.90 -24.10
CA LEU A 2 37.38 -17.26 -25.52
C LEU A 2 37.96 -16.11 -26.36
N SER A 3 38.97 -16.39 -27.19
CA SER A 3 39.67 -15.39 -28.00
C SER A 3 39.76 -15.82 -29.47
N GLY A 4 39.80 -14.85 -30.38
CA GLY A 4 39.90 -15.10 -31.83
C GLY A 4 39.35 -13.94 -32.67
N PRO A 5 39.51 -13.97 -34.00
CA PRO A 5 39.13 -12.87 -34.90
C PRO A 5 37.61 -12.66 -34.96
N SER A 6 37.14 -11.43 -35.16
CA SER A 6 35.70 -11.15 -35.27
C SER A 6 35.03 -12.08 -36.29
N GLY A 7 33.85 -12.60 -35.95
CA GLY A 7 33.13 -13.57 -36.80
C GLY A 7 33.55 -15.04 -36.66
N SER A 8 34.57 -15.40 -35.87
CA SER A 8 34.98 -16.81 -35.69
C SER A 8 34.01 -17.66 -34.84
N GLY A 9 32.76 -17.23 -34.65
CA GLY A 9 31.73 -17.99 -33.92
C GLY A 9 31.88 -18.04 -32.40
N LYS A 10 32.80 -17.29 -31.78
CA LYS A 10 33.00 -17.29 -30.31
C LYS A 10 31.75 -16.92 -29.53
N SER A 11 31.08 -15.84 -29.94
CA SER A 11 29.85 -15.37 -29.31
C SER A 11 28.73 -16.37 -29.51
N SER A 12 28.62 -16.98 -30.70
CA SER A 12 27.63 -18.03 -30.98
C SER A 12 27.88 -19.30 -30.16
N PHE A 13 29.14 -19.70 -29.99
CA PHE A 13 29.48 -20.83 -29.13
C PHE A 13 29.16 -20.54 -27.66
N ALA A 14 29.48 -19.34 -27.15
CA ALA A 14 29.19 -18.97 -25.77
C ALA A 14 27.68 -18.80 -25.49
N TRP A 15 26.97 -18.05 -26.33
CA TRP A 15 25.56 -17.68 -26.10
C TRP A 15 24.56 -18.69 -26.66
N ASP A 16 24.74 -19.11 -27.91
CA ASP A 16 23.77 -19.97 -28.60
C ASP A 16 23.98 -21.45 -28.29
N THR A 17 25.16 -21.85 -27.81
CA THR A 17 25.47 -23.25 -27.45
C THR A 17 25.56 -23.45 -25.94
N LEU A 18 26.59 -22.89 -25.28
CA LEU A 18 26.85 -23.17 -23.86
C LEU A 18 25.78 -22.57 -22.94
N TYR A 19 25.48 -21.29 -23.08
CA TYR A 19 24.46 -20.61 -22.27
C TYR A 19 23.06 -21.17 -22.54
N ALA A 20 22.71 -21.42 -23.81
CA ALA A 20 21.42 -22.02 -24.16
C ALA A 20 21.24 -23.42 -23.53
N GLU A 21 22.27 -24.27 -23.58
CA GLU A 21 22.23 -25.61 -23.00
C GLU A 21 22.16 -25.57 -21.46
N ALA A 22 22.90 -24.66 -20.82
CA ALA A 22 22.84 -24.49 -19.37
C ALA A 22 21.47 -23.98 -18.89
N ARG A 23 20.88 -23.00 -19.60
CA ARG A 23 19.54 -22.48 -19.31
C ARG A 23 18.46 -23.56 -19.51
N ARG A 24 18.58 -24.39 -20.55
CA ARG A 24 17.68 -25.53 -20.81
C ARG A 24 17.71 -26.54 -19.66
N ARG A 25 18.89 -26.98 -19.25
CA ARG A 25 19.06 -27.93 -18.12
C ARG A 25 18.50 -27.40 -16.81
N TYR A 26 18.74 -26.10 -16.54
CA TYR A 26 18.16 -25.46 -15.36
C TYR A 26 16.63 -25.49 -15.40
N ALA A 27 16.03 -25.20 -16.55
CA ALA A 27 14.57 -25.27 -16.72
C ALA A 27 14.04 -26.71 -16.55
N GLU A 28 14.77 -27.73 -16.99
CA GLU A 28 14.41 -29.14 -16.82
C GLU A 28 14.34 -29.54 -15.33
N THR A 29 15.09 -28.91 -14.43
CA THR A 29 14.95 -29.14 -12.98
C THR A 29 13.72 -28.49 -12.34
N MET A 30 13.03 -27.59 -13.04
CA MET A 30 11.86 -26.87 -12.52
C MET A 30 10.58 -27.69 -12.69
N THR A 31 9.56 -27.39 -11.87
CA THR A 31 8.23 -28.02 -11.95
C THR A 31 7.52 -27.71 -13.28
N GLY A 32 6.59 -28.56 -13.71
CA GLY A 32 5.92 -28.44 -15.02
C GLY A 32 5.27 -27.08 -15.29
N ARG A 33 4.69 -26.45 -14.25
CA ARG A 33 4.11 -25.09 -14.35
C ARG A 33 5.17 -24.00 -14.57
N ALA A 34 6.34 -24.13 -13.94
CA ALA A 34 7.43 -23.19 -14.09
C ALA A 34 8.15 -23.32 -15.45
N ARG A 35 8.14 -24.52 -16.05
CA ARG A 35 8.70 -24.74 -17.39
C ARG A 35 7.96 -23.97 -18.49
N GLY A 36 6.63 -23.83 -18.38
CA GLY A 36 5.82 -23.09 -19.36
C GLY A 36 6.02 -21.56 -19.33
N LEU A 37 6.60 -21.01 -18.26
CA LEU A 37 6.93 -19.59 -18.14
C LEU A 37 8.28 -19.24 -18.77
N LEU A 38 9.18 -20.22 -18.88
CA LEU A 38 10.47 -20.05 -19.50
C LEU A 38 10.30 -20.24 -21.01
N ASP A 39 10.60 -19.19 -21.78
CA ASP A 39 10.75 -19.30 -23.22
C ASP A 39 11.97 -20.19 -23.49
N LEU A 40 11.72 -21.49 -23.64
CA LEU A 40 12.74 -22.48 -23.95
C LEU A 40 13.11 -22.25 -25.41
N ARG A 41 14.21 -21.54 -25.64
CA ARG A 41 14.84 -21.48 -26.97
C ARG A 41 15.02 -22.91 -27.50
N LEU A 42 14.93 -23.03 -28.82
CA LEU A 42 15.21 -24.27 -29.55
C LEU A 42 16.47 -24.96 -28.99
N ARG A 43 16.39 -26.29 -28.83
CA ARG A 43 17.53 -27.10 -28.36
C ARG A 43 18.77 -26.77 -29.22
N PRO A 44 19.90 -26.39 -28.61
CA PRO A 44 21.09 -26.05 -29.37
C PRO A 44 21.61 -27.27 -30.15
N LYS A 45 22.23 -27.03 -31.31
CA LYS A 45 22.79 -28.07 -32.18
C LYS A 45 24.11 -28.60 -31.61
N VAL A 46 24.01 -29.43 -30.57
CA VAL A 46 25.17 -30.07 -29.91
C VAL A 46 24.88 -31.55 -29.67
N GLU A 47 25.89 -32.40 -29.85
CA GLU A 47 25.75 -33.86 -29.66
C GLU A 47 25.61 -34.22 -28.19
N SER A 48 26.55 -33.79 -27.35
CA SER A 48 26.46 -33.92 -25.91
C SER A 48 27.30 -32.86 -25.20
N VAL A 49 26.84 -32.45 -24.01
CA VAL A 49 27.63 -31.63 -23.09
C VAL A 49 27.45 -32.24 -21.70
N THR A 50 28.49 -32.35 -20.90
CA THR A 50 28.41 -32.84 -19.51
C THR A 50 29.12 -31.85 -18.59
N GLY A 51 28.76 -31.87 -17.30
CA GLY A 51 29.41 -31.00 -16.31
C GLY A 51 29.09 -29.50 -16.43
N LEU A 52 27.99 -29.10 -17.09
CA LEU A 52 27.53 -27.71 -17.09
C LEU A 52 26.85 -27.36 -15.75
N PRO A 53 27.40 -26.43 -14.94
CA PRO A 53 26.72 -25.92 -13.75
C PRO A 53 25.57 -24.97 -14.15
N PRO A 54 24.67 -24.60 -13.22
CA PRO A 54 23.73 -23.51 -13.44
C PRO A 54 24.49 -22.24 -13.84
N THR A 55 24.19 -21.70 -15.02
CA THR A 55 24.97 -20.63 -15.63
C THR A 55 24.11 -19.40 -15.86
N LEU A 56 24.64 -18.23 -15.48
CA LEU A 56 24.06 -16.93 -15.80
C LEU A 56 24.89 -16.28 -16.90
N GLY A 57 24.21 -15.79 -17.94
CA GLY A 57 24.84 -15.05 -19.01
C GLY A 57 24.63 -13.55 -18.81
N VAL A 58 25.71 -12.78 -18.67
CA VAL A 58 25.68 -11.31 -18.59
C VAL A 58 26.16 -10.72 -19.91
N GLY A 59 25.22 -10.16 -20.68
CA GLY A 59 25.49 -9.52 -21.97
C GLY A 59 25.36 -8.00 -21.90
N GLN A 60 25.91 -7.31 -22.90
CA GLN A 60 25.81 -5.84 -22.97
C GLN A 60 24.41 -5.34 -23.32
N ARG A 61 23.58 -6.17 -23.98
CA ARG A 61 22.20 -5.85 -24.33
C ARG A 61 21.26 -6.58 -23.39
N LEU A 62 20.42 -5.82 -22.68
CA LEU A 62 19.27 -6.38 -21.97
C LEU A 62 18.23 -6.85 -23.00
N GLU A 63 18.23 -8.14 -23.32
CA GLU A 63 17.12 -8.76 -24.03
C GLU A 63 15.87 -8.66 -23.14
N GLY A 64 14.82 -7.97 -23.59
CA GLY A 64 13.58 -7.81 -22.81
C GLY A 64 13.57 -6.62 -21.85
N ALA A 65 14.44 -5.60 -22.03
CA ALA A 65 14.15 -4.26 -21.52
C ALA A 65 12.93 -3.69 -22.29
N ILE A 66 11.76 -4.14 -21.85
CA ILE A 66 10.45 -3.74 -22.33
C ILE A 66 10.34 -2.22 -22.13
N GLY A 67 9.92 -1.53 -23.20
CA GLY A 67 9.87 -0.07 -23.28
C GLY A 67 9.32 0.61 -22.03
N GLY A 68 10.20 1.33 -21.35
CA GLY A 68 9.93 2.16 -20.19
C GLY A 68 11.26 2.52 -19.51
N ALA A 69 11.45 3.79 -19.14
CA ALA A 69 12.64 4.20 -18.39
C ALA A 69 12.58 3.60 -16.98
N GLN A 70 13.11 2.39 -16.80
CA GLN A 70 13.40 1.84 -15.48
C GLN A 70 14.56 2.64 -14.88
N ARG A 71 14.41 3.16 -13.67
CA ARG A 71 15.46 3.88 -12.95
C ARG A 71 16.45 2.87 -12.37
N VAL A 72 17.67 3.34 -12.12
CA VAL A 72 18.73 2.51 -11.51
C VAL A 72 18.28 1.89 -10.19
N GLY A 73 17.53 2.63 -9.38
CA GLY A 73 17.03 2.13 -8.09
C GLY A 73 16.01 1.00 -8.21
N GLU A 74 15.30 0.89 -9.34
CA GLU A 74 14.42 -0.24 -9.65
C GLU A 74 15.20 -1.44 -10.17
N LEU A 75 16.18 -1.22 -11.05
CA LEU A 75 17.00 -2.31 -11.62
C LEU A 75 17.87 -3.01 -10.58
N THR A 76 18.30 -2.28 -9.55
CA THR A 76 19.21 -2.77 -8.50
C THR A 76 18.49 -3.19 -7.23
N ASP A 77 17.15 -3.15 -7.21
CA ASP A 77 16.29 -3.35 -6.04
C ASP A 77 16.60 -2.41 -4.84
N LEU A 78 17.47 -1.40 -5.04
CA LEU A 78 17.84 -0.43 -4.01
C LEU A 78 16.62 0.33 -3.48
N ARG A 79 15.65 0.63 -4.36
CA ARG A 79 14.41 1.32 -3.95
C ARG A 79 13.66 0.51 -2.89
N GLU A 80 13.51 -0.79 -3.09
CA GLU A 80 12.77 -1.65 -2.15
C GLU A 80 13.50 -1.77 -0.81
N LEU A 81 14.84 -1.92 -0.84
CA LEU A 81 15.66 -1.91 0.37
C LEU A 81 15.56 -0.57 1.12
N LEU A 82 15.57 0.55 0.40
CA LEU A 82 15.41 1.88 0.99
C LEU A 82 14.03 2.07 1.61
N ILE A 83 12.95 1.59 0.97
CA ILE A 83 11.61 1.66 1.53
C ILE A 83 11.55 0.92 2.87
N VAL A 84 12.09 -0.31 2.94
CA VAL A 84 12.12 -1.07 4.20
C VAL A 84 12.90 -0.31 5.28
N ARG A 85 14.06 0.24 4.93
CA ARG A 85 14.88 1.02 5.87
C ARG A 85 14.16 2.30 6.35
N LEU A 86 13.50 3.01 5.45
CA LEU A 86 12.75 4.23 5.77
C LEU A 86 11.48 3.94 6.56
N CYS A 87 10.81 2.81 6.34
CA CYS A 87 9.67 2.41 7.17
C CYS A 87 10.11 2.05 8.60
N HIS A 88 11.30 1.46 8.76
CA HIS A 88 11.83 1.08 10.06
C HIS A 88 12.35 2.28 10.87
N ASP A 89 13.20 3.13 10.27
CA ASP A 89 13.89 4.22 10.99
C ASP A 89 13.39 5.63 10.63
N GLY A 90 12.50 5.75 9.64
CA GLY A 90 12.02 7.02 9.15
C GLY A 90 11.07 7.68 10.15
N THR A 91 11.42 8.91 10.56
CA THR A 91 10.50 9.75 11.33
C THR A 91 9.56 10.48 10.37
N GLN A 92 8.26 10.20 10.46
CA GLN A 92 7.25 10.91 9.68
C GLN A 92 7.13 12.36 10.15
N ARG A 93 7.13 13.29 9.20
CA ARG A 93 6.95 14.72 9.45
C ARG A 93 5.81 15.28 8.61
N CYS A 94 5.07 16.23 9.18
CA CYS A 94 4.04 16.95 8.45
C CYS A 94 4.69 17.83 7.37
N PRO A 95 4.25 17.78 6.10
CA PRO A 95 4.84 18.59 5.03
C PRO A 95 4.55 20.09 5.19
N THR A 96 3.50 20.46 5.92
CA THR A 96 3.09 21.85 6.08
C THR A 96 3.79 22.54 7.25
N CYS A 97 3.93 21.86 8.40
CA CYS A 97 4.50 22.46 9.62
C CYS A 97 5.86 21.88 10.04
N GLY A 98 6.27 20.72 9.49
CA GLY A 98 7.55 20.08 9.84
C GLY A 98 7.54 19.29 11.15
N ASP A 99 6.44 19.32 11.91
CA ASP A 99 6.29 18.59 13.16
C ASP A 99 6.29 17.08 12.95
N VAL A 100 6.78 16.34 13.96
CA VAL A 100 6.77 14.88 13.95
C VAL A 100 5.35 14.35 14.06
N VAL A 101 4.96 13.50 13.12
CA VAL A 101 3.68 12.81 13.14
C VAL A 101 3.76 11.71 14.20
N ARG A 102 2.82 11.73 15.13
CA ARG A 102 2.68 10.72 16.19
C ARG A 102 1.24 10.25 16.29
N ALA A 103 1.06 9.08 16.89
CA ALA A 103 -0.28 8.62 17.25
C ALA A 103 -0.93 9.60 18.24
N TRP A 104 -2.22 9.85 18.03
CA TRP A 104 -3.04 10.67 18.92
C TRP A 104 -3.63 9.80 20.01
N ARG A 105 -3.69 10.34 21.23
CA ARG A 105 -4.44 9.70 22.32
C ARG A 105 -5.93 10.03 22.19
N SER A 106 -6.80 9.16 22.68
CA SER A 106 -8.25 9.37 22.65
C SER A 106 -8.66 10.71 23.27
N ASP A 107 -8.06 11.10 24.39
CA ASP A 107 -8.35 12.37 25.06
C ASP A 107 -7.93 13.59 24.23
N GLU A 108 -6.82 13.48 23.49
CA GLU A 108 -6.33 14.55 22.61
C GLU A 108 -7.24 14.73 21.39
N LEU A 109 -7.75 13.62 20.85
CA LEU A 109 -8.73 13.63 19.77
C LEU A 109 -10.03 14.31 20.23
N VAL A 110 -10.54 13.94 21.40
CA VAL A 110 -11.75 14.55 21.97
C VAL A 110 -11.55 16.05 22.23
N ALA A 111 -10.40 16.44 22.80
CA ALA A 111 -10.08 17.85 23.02
C ALA A 111 -10.01 18.65 21.71
N ALA A 112 -9.45 18.07 20.65
CA ALA A 112 -9.42 18.70 19.33
C ALA A 112 -10.81 18.83 18.70
N LEU A 113 -11.66 17.81 18.86
CA LEU A 113 -13.06 17.87 18.40
C LEU A 113 -13.84 18.98 19.11
N LEU A 114 -13.65 19.13 20.43
CA LEU A 114 -14.27 20.22 21.20
C LEU A 114 -13.73 21.61 20.87
N GLY A 115 -12.54 21.70 20.26
CA GLY A 115 -11.93 22.96 19.81
C GLY A 115 -12.44 23.47 18.45
N LEU A 116 -13.30 22.73 17.77
CA LEU A 116 -13.92 23.14 16.51
C LEU A 116 -14.94 24.29 16.73
N PRO A 117 -15.20 25.11 15.69
CA PRO A 117 -16.12 26.24 15.82
C PRO A 117 -17.52 25.81 16.26
N GLU A 118 -18.13 26.63 17.10
CA GLU A 118 -19.47 26.37 17.64
C GLU A 118 -20.51 26.19 16.53
N GLY A 119 -21.41 25.22 16.70
CA GLY A 119 -22.41 24.87 15.69
C GLY A 119 -21.88 23.97 14.57
N ALA A 120 -20.59 23.63 14.54
CA ALA A 120 -20.06 22.65 13.61
C ALA A 120 -20.74 21.28 13.82
N THR A 121 -21.10 20.66 12.71
CA THR A 121 -21.65 19.30 12.70
C THR A 121 -20.58 18.36 12.19
N VAL A 122 -20.16 17.42 13.03
CA VAL A 122 -19.11 16.46 12.72
C VAL A 122 -19.74 15.07 12.61
N SER A 123 -19.39 14.35 11.54
CA SER A 123 -19.75 12.95 11.37
C SER A 123 -18.54 12.08 11.70
N ILE A 124 -18.72 11.12 12.60
CA ILE A 124 -17.70 10.13 12.95
C ILE A 124 -17.87 8.95 12.01
N LEU A 125 -16.85 8.72 11.19
CA LEU A 125 -16.83 7.69 10.16
C LEU A 125 -15.79 6.62 10.51
N ALA A 126 -16.14 5.36 10.34
CA ALA A 126 -15.19 4.25 10.45
C ALA A 126 -14.97 3.62 9.06
N PRO A 127 -13.77 3.74 8.48
CA PRO A 127 -13.48 3.12 7.19
C PRO A 127 -13.41 1.60 7.36
N LEU A 128 -14.33 0.87 6.71
CA LEU A 128 -14.37 -0.59 6.74
C LEU A 128 -13.67 -1.19 5.52
N LEU A 129 -13.89 -0.60 4.35
CA LEU A 129 -13.28 -1.00 3.09
C LEU A 129 -12.80 0.22 2.32
N VAL A 130 -11.59 0.14 1.75
CA VAL A 130 -11.00 1.21 0.95
C VAL A 130 -10.54 0.64 -0.39
N GLY A 131 -11.22 1.03 -1.47
CA GLY A 131 -10.85 0.66 -2.85
C GLY A 131 -10.89 -0.84 -3.17
N VAL A 132 -11.77 -1.61 -2.52
CA VAL A 132 -11.85 -3.06 -2.73
C VAL A 132 -12.95 -3.40 -3.73
N LYS A 133 -12.60 -4.21 -4.75
CA LYS A 133 -13.56 -4.68 -5.74
C LYS A 133 -14.53 -5.70 -5.14
N GLY A 134 -15.81 -5.59 -5.48
CA GLY A 134 -16.81 -6.57 -5.09
C GLY A 134 -18.12 -5.93 -4.63
N GLY A 135 -19.20 -6.71 -4.66
CA GLY A 135 -20.52 -6.24 -4.26
C GLY A 135 -20.72 -6.15 -2.73
N HIS A 136 -19.79 -6.67 -1.94
CA HIS A 136 -19.74 -6.59 -0.45
C HIS A 136 -21.05 -6.89 0.31
N LYS A 137 -21.96 -7.69 -0.26
CA LYS A 137 -23.28 -7.98 0.33
C LYS A 137 -23.21 -8.51 1.77
N ALA A 138 -22.36 -9.49 2.03
CA ALA A 138 -22.22 -10.08 3.37
C ALA A 138 -21.79 -9.05 4.45
N LEU A 139 -21.00 -8.05 4.07
CA LEU A 139 -20.59 -6.98 4.98
C LEU A 139 -21.77 -6.02 5.25
N LEU A 140 -22.51 -5.65 4.21
CA LEU A 140 -23.67 -4.76 4.33
C LEU A 140 -24.80 -5.40 5.12
N ASP A 141 -25.10 -6.67 4.87
CA ASP A 141 -26.09 -7.46 5.61
C ASP A 141 -25.70 -7.60 7.08
N GLY A 142 -24.40 -7.78 7.37
CA GLY A 142 -23.87 -7.80 8.73
C GLY A 142 -24.06 -6.46 9.46
N LEU A 143 -23.81 -5.34 8.78
CA LEU A 143 -24.03 -4.00 9.34
C LEU A 143 -25.51 -3.71 9.63
N LEU A 144 -26.41 -4.16 8.75
CA LEU A 144 -27.85 -4.10 8.97
C LEU A 144 -28.27 -4.94 10.17
N ALA A 145 -27.75 -6.16 10.31
CA ALA A 145 -28.03 -7.03 11.45
C ALA A 145 -27.52 -6.45 12.78
N GLU A 146 -26.41 -5.71 12.76
CA GLU A 146 -25.90 -4.98 13.92
C GLU A 146 -26.69 -3.70 14.24
N GLY A 147 -27.65 -3.30 13.39
CA GLY A 147 -28.56 -2.19 13.61
C GLY A 147 -28.05 -0.83 13.12
N TYR A 148 -27.05 -0.80 12.24
CA TYR A 148 -26.58 0.45 11.63
C TYR A 148 -27.48 0.87 10.47
N ALA A 149 -27.86 2.15 10.42
CA ALA A 149 -28.79 2.67 9.43
C ALA A 149 -28.14 3.35 8.21
N ARG A 150 -26.90 3.83 8.34
CA ARG A 150 -26.23 4.67 7.33
C ARG A 150 -24.77 4.28 7.11
N ALA A 151 -24.37 4.25 5.85
CA ALA A 151 -22.97 4.10 5.45
C ALA A 151 -22.66 5.12 4.34
N ARG A 152 -21.41 5.58 4.27
CA ARG A 152 -20.88 6.37 3.17
C ARG A 152 -20.21 5.43 2.18
N ILE A 153 -20.78 5.31 0.98
CA ILE A 153 -20.26 4.47 -0.11
C ILE A 153 -19.81 5.40 -1.22
N ASP A 154 -18.53 5.28 -1.61
CA ASP A 154 -17.91 6.08 -2.67
C ASP A 154 -18.14 7.60 -2.52
N GLY A 155 -18.19 8.06 -1.26
CA GLY A 155 -18.39 9.46 -0.90
C GLY A 155 -19.84 9.89 -0.70
N VAL A 156 -20.83 9.06 -1.07
CA VAL A 156 -22.26 9.33 -0.89
C VAL A 156 -22.79 8.65 0.36
N VAL A 157 -23.48 9.39 1.22
CA VAL A 157 -24.12 8.81 2.42
C VAL A 157 -25.47 8.23 2.03
N GLU A 158 -25.58 6.91 2.09
CA GLU A 158 -26.78 6.17 1.75
C GLU A 158 -27.31 5.40 2.96
N ARG A 159 -28.61 5.11 2.95
CA ARG A 159 -29.23 4.25 3.95
C ARG A 159 -28.99 2.79 3.57
N LEU A 160 -28.53 2.00 4.52
CA LEU A 160 -28.27 0.58 4.30
C LEU A 160 -29.55 -0.18 3.90
N ASP A 161 -30.72 0.23 4.40
CA ASP A 161 -32.03 -0.37 4.07
C ASP A 161 -32.46 -0.14 2.62
N GLU A 162 -32.02 0.98 2.03
CA GLU A 162 -32.43 1.43 0.68
C GLU A 162 -31.30 1.21 -0.34
N LEU A 163 -30.21 0.55 0.08
CA LEU A 163 -29.03 0.38 -0.73
C LEU A 163 -29.28 -0.62 -1.86
N GLY A 164 -29.04 -0.19 -3.10
CA GLY A 164 -29.01 -1.08 -4.25
C GLY A 164 -27.79 -2.02 -4.22
N PRO A 165 -27.79 -3.09 -5.05
CA PRO A 165 -26.64 -3.96 -5.18
C PRO A 165 -25.44 -3.20 -5.78
N LEU A 166 -24.30 -3.24 -5.09
CA LEU A 166 -23.03 -2.70 -5.58
C LEU A 166 -22.47 -3.54 -6.73
N ASP A 167 -21.78 -2.89 -7.68
CA ASP A 167 -21.18 -3.56 -8.84
C ASP A 167 -19.94 -4.36 -8.43
N ALA A 168 -19.98 -5.67 -8.64
CA ALA A 168 -18.87 -6.55 -8.28
C ALA A 168 -17.56 -6.26 -9.06
N ARG A 169 -17.62 -5.54 -10.17
CA ARG A 169 -16.45 -5.24 -11.02
C ARG A 169 -15.70 -3.97 -10.60
N LEU A 170 -16.37 -3.07 -9.89
CA LEU A 170 -15.82 -1.77 -9.52
C LEU A 170 -15.22 -1.81 -8.09
N PRO A 171 -14.15 -1.03 -7.85
CA PRO A 171 -13.63 -0.84 -6.50
C PRO A 171 -14.54 0.11 -5.73
N HIS A 172 -14.96 -0.30 -4.55
CA HIS A 172 -15.82 0.49 -3.68
C HIS A 172 -15.09 0.85 -2.38
N THR A 173 -15.37 2.04 -1.85
CA THR A 173 -14.94 2.51 -0.52
C THR A 173 -16.17 2.64 0.36
N ILE A 174 -16.19 1.87 1.45
CA ILE A 174 -17.33 1.80 2.39
C ILE A 174 -16.86 2.26 3.76
N GLU A 175 -17.51 3.30 4.26
CA GLU A 175 -17.25 3.87 5.57
C GLU A 175 -18.55 3.92 6.38
N LEU A 176 -18.54 3.36 7.58
CA LEU A 176 -19.70 3.33 8.45
C LEU A 176 -19.90 4.67 9.14
N VAL A 177 -21.14 5.20 9.14
CA VAL A 177 -21.48 6.39 9.93
C VAL A 177 -21.84 5.95 11.34
N ILE A 178 -20.94 6.15 12.29
CA ILE A 178 -21.15 5.75 13.70
C ILE A 178 -22.05 6.77 14.41
N ASP A 179 -21.67 8.05 14.32
CA ASP A 179 -22.37 9.11 15.04
C ASP A 179 -22.28 10.44 14.30
N ARG A 180 -23.22 11.34 14.57
CA ARG A 180 -23.24 12.71 14.07
C ARG A 180 -23.43 13.66 15.24
N VAL A 181 -22.34 14.30 15.65
CA VAL A 181 -22.31 15.18 16.82
C VAL A 181 -22.38 16.63 16.38
N ARG A 182 -23.29 17.39 16.97
CA ARG A 182 -23.32 18.85 16.86
C ARG A 182 -22.61 19.44 18.07
N ILE A 183 -21.63 20.30 17.82
CA ILE A 183 -20.86 20.95 18.88
C ILE A 183 -21.69 22.11 19.42
N ALA A 184 -22.18 21.96 20.65
CA ALA A 184 -22.95 22.95 21.39
C ALA A 184 -22.26 23.27 22.73
N PRO A 185 -22.40 24.49 23.28
CA PRO A 185 -21.60 24.95 24.42
C PRO A 185 -21.91 24.30 25.77
N ASP A 186 -22.83 23.33 25.87
CA ASP A 186 -23.19 22.75 27.17
C ASP A 186 -23.66 21.28 27.11
N ARG A 187 -22.73 20.35 26.87
CA ARG A 187 -22.96 18.92 27.16
C ARG A 187 -21.75 18.27 27.79
N ARG A 188 -21.52 18.59 29.07
CA ARG A 188 -20.60 17.80 29.94
C ARG A 188 -21.22 16.50 30.47
N SER A 189 -22.49 16.20 30.19
CA SER A 189 -23.16 15.00 30.69
C SER A 189 -23.78 14.20 29.54
N GLY A 190 -23.07 13.19 29.04
CA GLY A 190 -23.69 12.22 28.12
C GLY A 190 -22.79 11.49 27.12
N CYS A 191 -21.45 11.60 27.20
CA CYS A 191 -20.56 10.82 26.33
C CYS A 191 -19.51 10.06 27.15
N THR A 192 -19.96 9.28 28.12
CA THR A 192 -19.22 8.14 28.68
C THR A 192 -20.17 6.96 28.76
N ARG A 193 -20.45 6.35 27.61
CA ARG A 193 -20.89 4.96 27.58
C ARG A 193 -20.25 4.26 26.39
N PRO A 194 -19.18 3.48 26.59
CA PRO A 194 -18.76 2.55 25.56
C PRO A 194 -19.90 1.52 25.37
N PRO A 195 -20.21 1.08 24.13
CA PRO A 195 -20.99 -0.14 23.97
C PRO A 195 -20.16 -1.26 24.62
N GLY A 196 -20.69 -1.82 25.71
CA GLY A 196 -20.01 -2.88 26.43
C GLY A 196 -19.73 -4.06 25.51
N ARG A 197 -18.46 -4.39 25.32
CA ARG A 197 -18.06 -5.74 24.94
C ARG A 197 -16.99 -6.25 25.91
N ARG A 198 -17.39 -7.32 26.60
CA ARG A 198 -16.56 -8.22 27.41
C ARG A 198 -15.51 -8.89 26.51
N GLY A 199 -14.33 -9.16 27.08
CA GLY A 199 -13.31 -10.04 26.49
C GLY A 199 -12.01 -9.29 26.18
N GLY A 200 -11.02 -9.46 27.04
CA GLY A 200 -9.78 -8.69 27.05
C GLY A 200 -8.67 -9.20 26.13
N LEU A 201 -7.60 -8.40 26.08
CA LEU A 201 -6.18 -8.73 25.86
C LEU A 201 -5.42 -7.38 25.97
N ALA A 202 -4.89 -7.07 27.16
CA ALA A 202 -3.45 -7.04 27.48
C ALA A 202 -2.67 -5.99 26.63
N ALA A 203 -2.39 -4.81 27.18
CA ALA A 203 -1.12 -4.42 27.85
C ALA A 203 0.05 -4.27 26.86
N GLY A 204 0.88 -3.24 26.84
CA GLY A 204 1.07 -2.05 27.68
C GLY A 204 2.17 -1.21 27.01
N GLY A 205 2.39 0.03 27.46
CA GLY A 205 3.46 0.86 26.89
C GLY A 205 3.45 2.28 27.44
N SER A 206 4.23 2.45 28.50
CA SER A 206 4.57 3.70 29.20
C SER A 206 4.95 4.87 28.29
N SER A 207 4.48 6.07 28.65
CA SER A 207 4.93 7.34 28.08
C SER A 207 5.97 8.01 28.98
N PRO A 208 6.91 8.79 28.40
CA PRO A 208 7.46 9.96 29.07
C PRO A 208 6.96 11.25 28.39
N SER A 209 6.52 12.18 29.23
CA SER A 209 6.18 13.57 28.94
C SER A 209 7.36 14.36 28.31
N PRO A 210 7.10 15.34 27.43
CA PRO A 210 7.40 16.71 27.86
C PRO A 210 6.35 17.78 27.49
N ARG A 211 6.54 18.91 28.19
CA ARG A 211 5.72 20.12 28.41
C ARG A 211 5.27 20.91 27.16
N PRO A 212 4.25 21.79 27.29
CA PRO A 212 3.64 22.49 26.17
C PRO A 212 4.42 23.77 25.78
N GLY A 213 4.82 23.84 24.51
CA GLY A 213 5.28 25.06 23.84
C GLY A 213 4.13 25.83 23.22
N ARG A 214 4.17 27.15 23.35
CA ARG A 214 3.11 28.14 23.12
C ARG A 214 2.43 28.09 21.73
N ARG A 215 1.14 28.43 21.77
CA ARG A 215 0.29 28.79 20.63
C ARG A 215 0.85 29.99 19.86
N SER A 216 0.83 29.92 18.54
CA SER A 216 0.74 31.10 17.67
C SER A 216 -0.36 30.87 16.64
N THR A 217 -1.36 31.74 16.67
CA THR A 217 -2.48 31.88 15.73
C THR A 217 -2.01 32.12 14.29
N PRO A 218 -2.67 31.57 13.25
CA PRO A 218 -2.40 31.97 11.88
C PRO A 218 -3.19 33.25 11.54
N SER A 219 -2.49 34.29 11.08
CA SER A 219 -3.13 35.47 10.50
C SER A 219 -3.58 35.18 9.07
N ARG A 220 -4.87 35.35 8.81
CA ARG A 220 -5.44 35.45 7.46
C ARG A 220 -4.86 36.67 6.72
N ARG A 221 -4.24 36.45 5.56
CA ARG A 221 -4.32 37.27 4.34
C ARG A 221 -4.12 36.28 3.19
N GLY A 222 -4.96 36.19 2.17
CA GLY A 222 -5.56 37.28 1.41
C GLY A 222 -5.06 37.10 -0.02
N VAL A 223 -5.98 36.67 -0.89
CA VAL A 223 -5.86 36.46 -2.34
C VAL A 223 -5.05 37.55 -3.06
N GLY A 224 -4.23 37.16 -4.03
CA GLY A 224 -3.58 38.08 -4.97
C GLY A 224 -3.07 37.31 -6.18
N ALA A 225 -3.66 37.59 -7.34
CA ALA A 225 -3.38 37.01 -8.64
C ALA A 225 -2.11 37.59 -9.32
N ALA A 226 -1.77 36.97 -10.45
CA ALA A 226 -0.91 37.42 -11.56
C ALA A 226 0.59 37.04 -11.50
N GLY A 227 1.04 36.46 -12.61
CA GLY A 227 2.41 36.05 -12.94
C GLY A 227 2.41 34.86 -13.89
#